data_AF-A0A957EV18-F1
#
_entry.id   AF-A0A957EV18-F1
#
_cell.length_a   1.000
_cell.length_b   1.000
_cell.length_c   1.000
_cell.angle_alpha   90.00
_cell.angle_beta   90.00
_cell.angle_gamma   90.00
#
_symmetry.space_group_name_H-M   'P 1'
#
loop_
_entity.id
_entity.type
_entity.pdbx_description
1 polymer ?
#
loop_
_entity_poly.entity_id
_entity_poly.type
_entity_poly.pdbx_seq_one_letter_code
_entity_poly.pdbx_strand_id
1 'polypeptide(L)'
;VDRLGSLFESILSNFLIFTLPCTSTIEALLNYFYELDLLITGLSEEVGSPNVIDNQTGDNIQTIQRILERSPSIPRGQIDLYRVLYLAGEAGLKMEDIAVQMGRTRREFSGVLGALGRRINHTAGVEGDPGVNYLLRWVTDVNGEIGTYGWSLSDKLRQVIKNNTYWWNKDWK
;
A
#
# COMPACT_ATOMS: atom_id res chain seq x y z
N VAL A 1 -7.59 -20.99 23.06
CA VAL A 1 -7.27 -19.77 23.83
C VAL A 1 -5.80 -19.77 24.28
N ASP A 2 -5.20 -20.92 24.61
CA ASP A 2 -3.81 -20.98 25.13
C ASP A 2 -2.66 -20.87 24.12
N ARG A 3 -2.89 -21.03 22.80
CA ARG A 3 -1.81 -20.92 21.79
C ARG A 3 -1.44 -19.49 21.38
N LEU A 4 -2.37 -18.55 21.51
CA LEU A 4 -2.12 -17.14 21.19
C LEU A 4 -1.31 -16.45 22.30
N GLY A 5 -1.53 -16.84 23.56
CA GLY A 5 -0.77 -16.33 24.70
C GLY A 5 0.72 -16.69 24.62
N SER A 6 1.07 -17.92 24.25
CA SER A 6 2.48 -18.33 24.18
C SER A 6 3.25 -17.67 23.02
N LEU A 7 2.56 -17.35 21.93
CA LEU A 7 3.13 -16.62 20.80
C LEU A 7 3.39 -15.16 21.16
N PHE A 8 2.44 -14.53 21.86
CA PHE A 8 2.59 -13.15 22.36
C PHE A 8 3.76 -13.03 23.36
N GLU A 9 3.87 -13.99 24.29
CA GLU A 9 4.97 -14.04 25.27
C GLU A 9 6.33 -14.32 24.61
N SER A 10 6.39 -15.17 23.58
CA SER A 10 7.64 -15.41 22.83
C SER A 10 8.09 -14.19 22.02
N ILE A 11 7.16 -13.40 21.50
CA ILE A 11 7.45 -12.18 20.73
C ILE A 11 7.90 -11.07 21.68
N LEU A 12 7.25 -10.91 22.83
CA LEU A 12 7.63 -9.94 23.86
C LEU A 12 8.97 -10.27 24.52
N SER A 13 9.27 -11.56 24.73
CA SER A 13 10.55 -12.00 25.33
C SER A 13 11.76 -11.73 24.43
N ASN A 14 11.59 -11.84 23.11
CA ASN A 14 12.63 -11.44 22.15
C ASN A 14 12.85 -9.92 22.08
N PHE A 15 11.88 -9.13 22.51
CA PHE A 15 11.94 -7.66 22.45
C PHE A 15 12.70 -7.03 23.63
N LEU A 16 12.75 -7.71 24.78
CA LEU A 16 13.36 -7.17 26.01
C LEU A 16 14.90 -7.23 26.04
N ILE A 17 15.56 -7.85 25.05
CA ILE A 17 17.03 -7.99 25.03
C ILE A 17 17.73 -6.85 24.26
N PHE A 18 17.04 -6.07 23.42
CA PHE A 18 17.67 -4.99 22.65
C PHE A 18 17.29 -3.60 23.19
N THR A 19 17.90 -3.24 24.31
CA THR A 19 18.04 -1.83 24.68
C THR A 19 19.44 -1.38 24.29
N LEU A 20 19.57 -0.41 23.36
CA LEU A 20 20.62 0.61 23.28
C LEU A 20 20.33 1.56 22.09
N PRO A 21 20.80 2.83 22.13
CA PRO A 21 20.21 3.93 21.37
C PRO A 21 20.86 4.07 19.99
N CYS A 22 20.07 3.97 18.92
CA CYS A 22 20.46 4.51 17.62
C CYS A 22 19.26 4.60 16.68
N THR A 23 19.33 5.46 15.69
CA THR A 23 18.33 5.79 14.66
C THR A 23 17.80 4.60 13.84
N SER A 24 18.29 3.39 14.07
CA SER A 24 17.82 2.11 13.54
C SER A 24 16.53 1.59 14.20
N THR A 25 16.11 2.15 15.34
CA THR A 25 14.90 1.69 16.06
C THR A 25 13.60 2.03 15.33
N ILE A 26 13.52 3.18 14.65
CA ILE A 26 12.34 3.53 13.84
C ILE A 26 12.24 2.61 12.62
N GLU A 27 13.35 2.25 11.99
CA GLU A 27 13.37 1.33 10.85
C GLU A 27 12.97 -0.09 11.26
N ALA A 28 13.49 -0.56 12.40
CA ALA A 28 13.07 -1.83 12.98
C ALA A 28 11.58 -1.82 13.35
N LEU A 29 11.07 -0.72 13.90
CA LEU A 29 9.64 -0.57 14.23
C LEU A 29 8.76 -0.51 12.98
N LEU A 30 9.17 0.20 11.92
CA LEU A 30 8.38 0.30 10.69
C LEU A 30 8.36 -1.01 9.91
N ASN A 31 9.51 -1.71 9.83
CA ASN A 31 9.53 -3.07 9.30
C ASN A 31 8.71 -4.00 10.20
N TYR A 32 8.78 -3.87 11.53
CA TYR A 32 7.97 -4.69 12.44
C TYR A 32 6.46 -4.45 12.29
N PHE A 33 6.02 -3.19 12.19
CA PHE A 33 4.61 -2.87 11.94
C PHE A 33 4.15 -3.35 10.57
N TYR A 34 5.02 -3.30 9.56
CA TYR A 34 4.78 -3.84 8.23
C TYR A 34 4.64 -5.37 8.24
N GLU A 35 5.54 -6.09 8.93
CA GLU A 35 5.47 -7.54 9.12
C GLU A 35 4.24 -7.94 9.95
N LEU A 36 3.84 -7.13 10.93
CA LEU A 36 2.61 -7.37 11.71
C LEU A 36 1.35 -7.20 10.85
N ASP A 37 1.26 -6.17 10.01
CA ASP A 37 0.17 -6.01 9.05
C ASP A 37 0.13 -7.19 8.06
N LEU A 38 1.31 -7.70 7.65
CA LEU A 38 1.46 -8.89 6.81
C LEU A 38 0.87 -10.14 7.49
N LEU A 39 1.15 -10.32 8.78
CA LEU A 39 0.70 -11.46 9.58
C LEU A 39 -0.81 -11.40 9.84
N ILE A 40 -1.37 -10.20 10.06
CA ILE A 40 -2.81 -9.97 10.22
C ILE A 40 -3.56 -10.22 8.90
N THR A 41 -2.97 -9.83 7.77
CA THR A 41 -3.55 -10.03 6.44
C THR A 41 -3.51 -11.51 6.03
N GLY A 42 -2.40 -12.20 6.25
CA GLY A 42 -2.28 -13.64 6.01
C GLY A 42 -3.23 -14.48 6.88
N LEU A 43 -3.47 -14.07 8.12
CA LEU A 43 -4.47 -14.70 8.99
C LEU A 43 -5.92 -14.46 8.51
N SER A 44 -6.17 -13.41 7.72
CA SER A 44 -7.48 -13.15 7.12
C SER A 44 -7.76 -14.01 5.89
N GLU A 45 -6.75 -14.57 5.24
CA GLU A 45 -6.95 -15.52 4.13
C GLU A 45 -7.36 -16.92 4.61
N GLU A 46 -6.98 -17.33 5.83
CA GLU A 46 -7.39 -18.62 6.40
C GLU A 46 -8.80 -18.61 7.01
N VAL A 47 -9.32 -17.44 7.37
CA VAL A 47 -10.71 -17.28 7.83
C VAL A 47 -11.51 -16.71 6.66
N GLY A 48 -11.99 -17.62 5.79
CA GLY A 48 -12.80 -17.29 4.62
C GLY A 48 -13.74 -16.12 4.86
N SER A 49 -13.40 -14.96 4.30
CA SER A 49 -14.20 -13.75 4.41
C SER A 49 -15.54 -14.00 3.73
N PRO A 50 -16.69 -13.69 4.38
CA PRO A 50 -17.98 -13.94 3.78
C PRO A 50 -18.11 -13.12 2.51
N ASN A 51 -18.48 -13.80 1.41
CA ASN A 51 -18.88 -13.23 0.12
C ASN A 51 -19.68 -11.93 0.31
N VAL A 52 -19.02 -10.78 0.20
CA VAL A 52 -19.70 -9.50 -0.03
C VAL A 52 -19.96 -9.44 -1.52
N ILE A 53 -21.15 -9.90 -1.89
CA ILE A 53 -21.67 -9.97 -3.25
C ILE A 53 -21.63 -8.57 -3.90
N ASP A 54 -20.92 -8.54 -5.02
CA ASP A 54 -20.90 -7.64 -6.18
C ASP A 54 -22.14 -6.75 -6.42
N ASN A 55 -22.37 -5.74 -5.57
CA ASN A 55 -23.20 -4.57 -5.88
C ASN A 55 -22.40 -3.24 -5.77
N GLN A 56 -21.09 -3.28 -5.51
CA GLN A 56 -20.24 -2.12 -5.21
C GLN A 56 -19.32 -1.67 -6.37
N THR A 57 -19.44 -2.27 -7.55
CA THR A 57 -18.47 -2.03 -8.64
C THR A 57 -18.56 -0.59 -9.19
N GLY A 58 -19.76 0.02 -9.22
CA GLY A 58 -19.95 1.43 -9.58
C GLY A 58 -19.49 2.42 -8.50
N ASP A 59 -19.79 2.12 -7.22
CA ASP A 59 -19.47 2.98 -6.08
C ASP A 59 -17.96 3.09 -5.86
N ASN A 60 -17.22 2.02 -6.14
CA ASN A 60 -15.76 1.99 -5.96
C ASN A 60 -15.04 2.87 -7.01
N ILE A 61 -15.46 2.83 -8.28
CA ILE A 61 -14.87 3.66 -9.35
C ILE A 61 -15.08 5.15 -9.09
N GLN A 62 -16.30 5.56 -8.73
CA GLN A 62 -16.59 6.96 -8.39
C GLN A 62 -15.83 7.42 -7.15
N THR A 63 -15.63 6.54 -6.17
CA THR A 63 -14.82 6.83 -4.99
C THR A 63 -13.34 7.02 -5.35
N ILE A 64 -12.78 6.18 -6.22
CA ILE A 64 -11.41 6.37 -6.74
C ILE A 64 -11.28 7.70 -7.48
N GLN A 65 -12.24 8.06 -8.34
CA GLN A 65 -12.25 9.36 -9.02
C GLN A 65 -12.24 10.51 -8.02
N ARG A 66 -13.11 10.46 -6.98
CA ARG A 66 -13.11 11.43 -5.88
C ARG A 66 -11.77 11.48 -5.16
N ILE A 67 -11.13 10.33 -4.90
CA ILE A 67 -9.80 10.26 -4.30
C ILE A 67 -8.76 10.91 -5.20
N LEU A 68 -8.84 10.83 -6.52
CA LEU A 68 -7.87 11.45 -7.44
C LEU A 68 -8.12 12.96 -7.62
N GLU A 69 -9.37 13.37 -7.65
CA GLU A 69 -9.81 14.74 -7.97
C GLU A 69 -9.94 15.65 -6.73
N ARG A 70 -9.75 15.09 -5.53
CA ARG A 70 -9.82 15.84 -4.26
C ARG A 70 -8.96 17.12 -4.31
N SER A 71 -9.47 18.19 -3.71
CA SER A 71 -8.73 19.44 -3.48
C SER A 71 -7.96 19.39 -2.14
N PRO A 72 -6.72 19.93 -2.05
CA PRO A 72 -5.91 20.49 -3.14
C PRO A 72 -5.47 19.41 -4.13
N SER A 73 -5.14 19.81 -5.36
CA SER A 73 -4.75 18.89 -6.45
C SER A 73 -3.71 17.85 -6.03
N ILE A 74 -3.74 16.69 -6.68
CA ILE A 74 -2.85 15.58 -6.35
C ILE A 74 -1.36 16.01 -6.32
N PRO A 75 -0.65 15.78 -5.20
CA PRO A 75 0.76 16.15 -5.08
C PRO A 75 1.66 15.40 -6.06
N ARG A 76 2.76 16.03 -6.47
CA ARG A 76 3.69 15.48 -7.47
C ARG A 76 4.23 14.08 -7.09
N GLY A 77 4.58 13.86 -5.83
CA GLY A 77 5.05 12.55 -5.38
C GLY A 77 4.00 11.43 -5.56
N GLN A 78 2.71 11.72 -5.42
CA GLN A 78 1.65 10.73 -5.66
C GLN A 78 1.45 10.49 -7.16
N ILE A 79 1.58 11.52 -8.00
CA ILE A 79 1.60 11.38 -9.46
C ILE A 79 2.77 10.48 -9.89
N ASP A 80 3.98 10.74 -9.39
CA ASP A 80 5.17 9.97 -9.75
C ASP A 80 5.02 8.51 -9.32
N LEU A 81 4.46 8.25 -8.13
CA LEU A 81 4.13 6.90 -7.66
C LEU A 81 3.18 6.19 -8.62
N TYR A 82 2.07 6.84 -8.98
CA TYR A 82 1.12 6.24 -9.92
C TYR A 82 1.75 6.00 -11.28
N ARG A 83 2.60 6.89 -11.77
CA ARG A 83 3.28 6.72 -13.05
C ARG A 83 4.18 5.49 -13.03
N VAL A 84 5.04 5.37 -12.02
CA VAL A 84 5.99 4.27 -11.87
C VAL A 84 5.25 2.93 -11.80
N LEU A 85 4.23 2.83 -10.96
CA LEU A 85 3.44 1.60 -10.83
C LEU A 85 2.54 1.32 -12.03
N TYR A 86 2.06 2.35 -12.72
CA TYR A 86 1.30 2.20 -13.96
C TYR A 86 2.18 1.56 -15.03
N LEU A 87 3.38 2.11 -15.26
CA LEU A 87 4.35 1.62 -16.24
C LEU A 87 4.90 0.23 -15.90
N ALA A 88 5.07 -0.09 -14.61
CA ALA A 88 5.45 -1.43 -14.17
C ALA A 88 4.41 -2.52 -14.48
N GLY A 89 3.17 -2.13 -14.79
CA GLY A 89 2.10 -3.07 -15.09
C GLY A 89 1.78 -4.00 -13.91
N GLU A 90 1.20 -5.15 -14.21
CA GLU A 90 0.74 -6.12 -13.20
C GLU A 90 1.87 -6.80 -12.43
N ALA A 91 3.10 -6.76 -12.94
CA ALA A 91 4.27 -7.30 -12.27
C ALA A 91 4.65 -6.50 -11.01
N GLY A 92 4.28 -5.22 -10.97
CA GLY A 92 4.61 -4.31 -9.88
C GLY A 92 6.11 -4.11 -9.70
N LEU A 93 6.48 -3.52 -8.57
CA LEU A 93 7.87 -3.21 -8.22
C LEU A 93 8.11 -3.36 -6.73
N LYS A 94 9.35 -3.70 -6.37
CA LYS A 94 9.82 -3.67 -4.98
C LYS A 94 9.83 -2.23 -4.48
N MET A 95 9.71 -2.05 -3.16
CA MET A 95 9.70 -0.74 -2.52
C MET A 95 10.92 0.11 -2.88
N GLU A 96 12.09 -0.51 -2.87
CA GLU A 96 13.38 0.12 -3.15
C GLU A 96 13.43 0.59 -4.61
N ASP A 97 12.95 -0.24 -5.53
CA ASP A 97 12.91 0.07 -6.96
C ASP A 97 11.93 1.22 -7.25
N ILE A 98 10.78 1.25 -6.58
CA ILE A 98 9.82 2.36 -6.69
C ILE A 98 10.48 3.66 -6.24
N ALA A 99 11.13 3.66 -5.08
CA ALA A 99 11.80 4.84 -4.54
C ALA A 99 12.89 5.35 -5.50
N VAL A 100 13.73 4.45 -6.03
CA VAL A 100 14.78 4.77 -7.01
C VAL A 100 14.17 5.36 -8.28
N GLN A 101 13.13 4.73 -8.86
CA GLN A 101 12.48 5.22 -10.07
C GLN A 101 11.77 6.57 -9.89
N MET A 102 11.30 6.86 -8.67
CA MET A 102 10.76 8.17 -8.31
C MET A 102 11.85 9.23 -8.07
N GLY A 103 13.13 8.86 -8.10
CA GLY A 103 14.24 9.74 -7.74
C GLY A 103 14.20 10.18 -6.28
N ARG A 104 13.75 9.30 -5.38
CA ARG A 104 13.53 9.58 -3.95
C ARG A 104 14.31 8.63 -3.06
N THR A 105 14.63 9.11 -1.87
CA THR A 105 15.07 8.25 -0.77
C THR A 105 13.90 7.41 -0.24
N ARG A 106 14.20 6.28 0.42
CA ARG A 106 13.19 5.44 1.08
C ARG A 106 12.34 6.25 2.07
N ARG A 107 12.94 7.16 2.83
CA ARG A 107 12.24 8.03 3.78
C ARG A 107 11.23 8.95 3.09
N GLU A 108 11.62 9.57 1.98
CA GLU A 108 10.71 10.41 1.20
C GLU A 108 9.59 9.60 0.58
N PHE A 109 9.88 8.39 0.09
CA PHE A 109 8.88 7.47 -0.42
C PHE A 109 7.85 7.08 0.65
N SER A 110 8.27 6.73 1.87
CA SER A 110 7.36 6.49 3.00
C SER A 110 6.50 7.72 3.31
N GLY A 111 7.07 8.93 3.18
CA GLY A 111 6.31 10.18 3.30
C GLY A 111 5.21 10.33 2.24
N VAL A 112 5.48 9.92 0.99
CA VAL A 112 4.49 9.89 -0.09
C VAL A 112 3.37 8.90 0.23
N LEU A 113 3.70 7.67 0.67
CA LEU A 113 2.71 6.66 1.06
C LEU A 113 1.84 7.13 2.23
N GLY A 114 2.43 7.72 3.26
CA GLY A 114 1.66 8.26 4.39
C GLY A 114 0.75 9.41 4.00
N ALA A 115 1.19 10.30 3.10
CA ALA A 115 0.36 11.36 2.55
C ALA A 115 -0.77 10.81 1.66
N LEU A 116 -0.51 9.73 0.92
CA LEU A 116 -1.52 9.05 0.11
C LEU A 116 -2.57 8.35 0.97
N GLY A 117 -2.16 7.60 2.00
CA GLY A 117 -3.08 6.96 2.94
C GLY A 117 -4.02 7.97 3.60
N ARG A 118 -3.50 9.12 4.07
CA ARG A 118 -4.34 10.23 4.58
C ARG A 118 -5.26 10.82 3.52
N ARG A 119 -4.86 10.83 2.25
CA ARG A 119 -5.75 11.27 1.17
C ARG A 119 -6.90 10.29 0.99
N ILE A 120 -6.62 9.00 0.98
CA ILE A 120 -7.62 7.95 0.81
C ILE A 120 -8.61 7.95 1.98
N ASN A 121 -8.11 7.81 3.21
CA ASN A 121 -8.94 7.67 4.41
C ASN A 121 -9.86 8.86 4.65
N HIS A 122 -9.42 10.08 4.32
CA HIS A 122 -10.23 11.28 4.46
C HIS A 122 -10.98 11.65 3.18
N THR A 123 -11.33 10.68 2.33
CA THR A 123 -12.21 10.89 1.18
C THR A 123 -13.59 10.31 1.47
N ALA A 124 -14.65 11.10 1.24
CA ALA A 124 -16.02 10.64 1.44
C ALA A 124 -16.32 9.40 0.59
N GLY A 125 -16.96 8.39 1.19
CA GLY A 125 -17.22 7.09 0.55
C GLY A 125 -16.12 6.04 0.73
N VAL A 126 -15.03 6.38 1.43
CA VAL A 126 -14.04 5.41 1.90
C VAL A 126 -14.38 5.00 3.34
N GLU A 127 -14.54 3.69 3.58
CA GLU A 127 -14.87 3.11 4.88
C GLU A 127 -13.68 2.32 5.45
N GLY A 128 -13.52 2.29 6.78
CA GLY A 128 -12.61 1.36 7.46
C GLY A 128 -11.10 1.67 7.38
N ASP A 129 -10.72 2.92 7.09
CA ASP A 129 -9.32 3.38 7.06
C ASP A 129 -8.34 2.50 6.24
N PRO A 130 -8.66 2.16 4.98
CA PRO A 130 -7.93 1.17 4.19
C PRO A 130 -6.51 1.60 3.79
N GLY A 131 -6.16 2.88 3.97
CA GLY A 131 -4.86 3.42 3.64
C GLY A 131 -4.52 3.23 2.16
N VAL A 132 -3.26 2.96 1.87
CA VAL A 132 -2.78 2.81 0.49
C VAL A 132 -3.32 1.53 -0.20
N ASN A 133 -3.77 0.54 0.57
CA ASN A 133 -4.29 -0.73 0.06
C ASN A 133 -5.62 -0.57 -0.70
N TYR A 134 -6.30 0.58 -0.57
CA TYR A 134 -7.47 0.90 -1.38
C TYR A 134 -7.12 1.06 -2.87
N LEU A 135 -5.90 1.55 -3.15
CA LEU A 135 -5.45 1.91 -4.50
C LEU A 135 -4.29 1.04 -4.99
N LEU A 136 -3.53 0.45 -4.08
CA LEU A 136 -2.38 -0.40 -4.36
C LEU A 136 -2.69 -1.84 -3.96
N ARG A 137 -2.12 -2.81 -4.68
CA ARG A 137 -2.21 -4.23 -4.34
C ARG A 137 -0.81 -4.83 -4.21
N TRP A 138 -0.74 -5.86 -3.38
CA TRP A 138 0.43 -6.70 -3.22
C TRP A 138 0.65 -7.57 -4.45
N VAL A 139 1.93 -7.77 -4.79
CA VAL A 139 2.38 -8.72 -5.80
C VAL A 139 3.55 -9.52 -5.24
N THR A 140 3.59 -10.81 -5.55
CA THR A 140 4.70 -11.71 -5.24
C THR A 140 5.54 -11.96 -6.48
N ASP A 141 6.75 -12.48 -6.28
CA ASP A 141 7.67 -12.92 -7.33
C ASP A 141 8.06 -11.78 -8.30
N VAL A 142 8.24 -10.59 -7.74
CA VAL A 142 8.56 -9.37 -8.50
C VAL A 142 9.91 -9.52 -9.20
N ASN A 143 9.97 -9.08 -10.46
CA ASN A 143 11.14 -9.25 -11.34
C ASN A 143 11.59 -10.73 -11.52
N GLY A 144 10.70 -11.70 -11.30
CA GLY A 144 11.00 -13.13 -11.41
C GLY A 144 11.79 -13.70 -10.24
N GLU A 145 11.96 -12.94 -9.16
CA GLU A 145 12.64 -13.38 -7.95
C GLU A 145 11.62 -14.00 -6.97
N ILE A 146 11.65 -15.34 -6.84
CA ILE A 146 10.72 -16.09 -6.00
C ILE A 146 10.74 -15.60 -4.55
N GLY A 147 9.55 -15.39 -3.98
CA GLY A 147 9.37 -14.99 -2.58
C GLY A 147 9.65 -13.52 -2.31
N THR A 148 9.87 -12.71 -3.36
CA THR A 148 9.95 -11.26 -3.20
C THR A 148 8.58 -10.61 -3.31
N TYR A 149 8.39 -9.51 -2.58
CA TYR A 149 7.14 -8.78 -2.55
C TYR A 149 7.31 -7.39 -3.14
N GLY A 150 6.22 -6.87 -3.70
CA GLY A 150 6.16 -5.50 -4.16
C GLY A 150 4.73 -5.01 -4.30
N TRP A 151 4.62 -3.88 -4.98
CA TRP A 151 3.37 -3.15 -5.15
C TRP A 151 3.04 -2.96 -6.61
N SER A 152 1.75 -3.04 -6.94
CA SER A 152 1.21 -2.60 -8.21
C SER A 152 -0.06 -1.76 -7.98
N LEU A 153 -0.49 -1.03 -9.02
CA LEU A 153 -1.80 -0.37 -8.94
C LEU A 153 -2.90 -1.44 -8.94
N SER A 154 -3.97 -1.19 -8.17
CA SER A 154 -5.18 -2.01 -8.26
C SER A 154 -5.80 -1.91 -9.65
N ASP A 155 -6.47 -2.98 -10.09
CA ASP A 155 -7.13 -3.04 -11.40
C ASP A 155 -8.13 -1.88 -11.58
N LYS A 156 -8.86 -1.57 -10.51
CA LYS A 156 -9.84 -0.47 -10.49
C LYS A 156 -9.15 0.88 -10.71
N LEU A 157 -8.04 1.15 -10.03
CA LEU A 157 -7.29 2.39 -10.25
C LEU A 157 -6.70 2.45 -11.67
N ARG A 158 -6.15 1.35 -12.18
CA ARG A 158 -5.66 1.29 -13.57
C ARG A 158 -6.77 1.62 -14.56
N GLN A 159 -7.96 1.04 -14.38
CA GLN A 159 -9.13 1.33 -15.22
C GLN A 159 -9.52 2.81 -15.15
N VAL A 160 -9.55 3.41 -13.96
CA VAL A 160 -9.84 4.85 -13.82
C VAL A 160 -8.82 5.70 -14.55
N ILE A 161 -7.52 5.44 -14.38
CA ILE A 161 -6.44 6.17 -15.06
C ILE A 161 -6.51 5.97 -16.58
N LYS A 162 -6.83 4.75 -17.04
CA LYS A 162 -6.94 4.43 -18.46
C LYS A 162 -8.15 5.09 -19.12
N ASN A 163 -9.29 5.13 -18.44
CA ASN A 163 -10.55 5.63 -18.99
C ASN A 163 -10.72 7.14 -18.87
N ASN A 164 -9.98 7.79 -17.97
CA ASN A 164 -10.04 9.24 -17.76
C ASN A 164 -8.77 9.93 -18.26
N THR A 165 -8.89 11.20 -18.63
CA THR A 165 -7.75 12.05 -19.01
C THR A 165 -7.56 13.09 -17.93
N TYR A 166 -6.62 12.84 -17.04
CA TYR A 166 -6.15 13.79 -16.05
C TYR A 166 -5.08 14.69 -16.65
N TRP A 167 -4.88 15.87 -16.08
CA TRP A 167 -3.83 16.77 -16.55
C TRP A 167 -2.41 16.17 -16.42
N TRP A 168 -2.24 15.19 -15.51
CA TRP A 168 -0.97 14.55 -15.16
C TRP A 168 -0.69 13.20 -15.84
N ASN A 169 -1.67 12.57 -16.53
CA ASN A 169 -1.50 11.26 -17.17
C ASN A 169 -1.59 11.28 -18.71
N LYS A 170 -1.47 12.46 -19.34
CA LYS A 170 -1.66 12.62 -20.79
C LYS A 170 -0.73 11.73 -21.62
N ASP A 171 0.49 11.50 -21.14
CA ASP A 171 1.56 10.83 -21.88
C ASP A 171 1.81 9.40 -21.38
N TRP A 172 0.85 8.79 -20.67
CA TRP A 172 1.00 7.43 -20.11
C TRP A 172 0.32 6.36 -20.97
N LYS A 173 -0.39 6.77 -22.02
CA LYS A 173 -1.21 5.90 -22.89
C LYS A 173 -0.53 5.69 -24.24
#